data_AF-A0A955PX30-F1
#
_entry.id   AF-A0A955PX30-F1
#
_cell.length_a   1.000
_cell.length_b   1.000
_cell.length_c   1.000
_cell.angle_alpha   90.00
_cell.angle_beta   90.00
_cell.angle_gamma   90.00
#
_symmetry.space_group_name_H-M   'P 1'
#
loop_
_entity.id
_entity.type
_entity.pdbx_description
1 polymer ?
#
loop_
_entity_poly.entity_id
_entity_poly.type
_entity_poly.pdbx_seq_one_letter_code
_entity_poly.pdbx_strand_id
1 'polypeptide(L)'
;MKPLSVVPSISARKFKEYIQRFSRARILVVGDLILDHYVWGKVHRVSPEAPVPIVHVDSESYRMGGAANVYHNILTLGGQAELCGMVGADHVGKQFLADIRRSSPLTSGVFVDSSRPTIKKTRVVAHNQQIVRFDVEQRHDISSQQTKK
;
A
#
# COMPACT_ATOMS: atom_id res chain seq x y z
N MET A 1 26.61 -25.71 -7.50
CA MET A 1 25.44 -24.87 -7.91
C MET A 1 24.40 -25.78 -8.54
N LYS A 2 23.20 -25.89 -7.96
CA LYS A 2 22.07 -26.55 -8.66
C LYS A 2 21.66 -25.66 -9.84
N PRO A 3 21.46 -26.19 -11.05
CA PRO A 3 20.94 -25.40 -12.15
C PRO A 3 19.57 -24.86 -11.75
N LEU A 4 19.31 -23.58 -12.03
CA LEU A 4 17.96 -23.03 -11.94
C LEU A 4 17.06 -23.93 -12.79
N SER A 5 16.09 -24.57 -12.15
CA SER A 5 15.06 -25.35 -12.82
C SER A 5 14.46 -24.51 -13.94
N VAL A 6 14.51 -25.05 -15.17
CA VAL A 6 13.92 -24.46 -16.37
C VAL A 6 12.51 -24.00 -16.04
N VAL A 7 12.27 -22.69 -16.05
CA VAL A 7 10.91 -22.14 -15.92
C VAL A 7 10.12 -22.70 -17.11
N PRO A 8 8.99 -23.40 -16.89
CA PRO A 8 8.21 -23.94 -17.99
C PRO A 8 7.84 -22.82 -18.96
N SER A 9 8.18 -22.94 -20.25
CA SER A 9 7.82 -21.93 -21.23
C SER A 9 6.32 -22.02 -21.51
N ILE A 10 5.60 -20.91 -21.28
CA ILE A 10 4.18 -20.80 -21.59
C ILE A 10 4.07 -20.29 -23.03
N SER A 11 3.28 -20.95 -23.87
CA SER A 11 3.02 -20.46 -25.23
C SER A 11 2.20 -19.17 -25.20
N ALA A 12 2.43 -18.28 -26.18
CA ALA A 12 1.69 -17.01 -26.28
C ALA A 12 0.15 -17.22 -26.29
N ARG A 13 -0.30 -18.32 -26.91
CA ARG A 13 -1.72 -18.72 -26.89
C ARG A 13 -2.23 -19.01 -25.48
N LYS A 14 -1.55 -19.89 -24.73
CA LYS A 14 -1.93 -20.22 -23.35
C LYS A 14 -1.88 -18.98 -22.44
N PHE A 15 -0.90 -18.12 -22.63
CA PHE A 15 -0.80 -16.86 -21.89
C PHE A 15 -2.03 -15.97 -22.12
N LYS A 16 -2.44 -15.79 -23.39
CA LYS A 16 -3.66 -15.03 -23.73
C LYS A 16 -4.92 -15.65 -23.13
N GLU A 17 -5.02 -16.98 -23.16
CA GLU A 17 -6.13 -17.72 -22.53
C GLU A 17 -6.19 -17.47 -21.01
N TYR A 18 -5.05 -17.38 -20.31
CA TYR A 18 -5.03 -17.04 -18.89
C TYR A 18 -5.46 -15.59 -18.61
N ILE A 19 -4.97 -14.62 -19.37
CA ILE A 19 -5.37 -13.21 -19.20
C ILE A 19 -6.88 -13.05 -19.40
N GLN A 20 -7.46 -13.71 -20.41
CA GLN A 20 -8.90 -13.68 -20.67
C GLN A 20 -9.75 -14.21 -19.51
N ARG A 21 -9.16 -14.97 -18.58
CA ARG A 21 -9.86 -15.50 -17.40
C ARG A 21 -9.81 -14.57 -16.19
N PHE A 22 -9.00 -13.50 -16.19
CA PHE A 22 -8.87 -12.61 -15.05
C PHE A 22 -10.20 -11.97 -14.63
N SER A 23 -11.03 -11.56 -15.59
CA SER A 23 -12.36 -11.00 -15.32
C SER A 23 -13.34 -11.93 -14.61
N ARG A 24 -13.05 -13.24 -14.60
CA ARG A 24 -13.83 -14.26 -13.89
C ARG A 24 -13.31 -14.55 -12.48
N ALA A 25 -12.09 -14.09 -12.16
CA ALA A 25 -11.51 -14.29 -10.84
C ALA A 25 -12.12 -13.28 -9.85
N ARG A 26 -12.66 -13.80 -8.75
CA ARG A 26 -13.15 -13.01 -7.61
C ARG A 26 -12.21 -13.28 -6.44
N ILE A 27 -11.49 -12.25 -5.99
CA ILE A 27 -10.42 -12.38 -5.02
C ILE A 27 -10.74 -11.52 -3.79
N LEU A 28 -10.74 -12.12 -2.61
CA LEU A 28 -10.72 -11.36 -1.36
C LEU A 28 -9.28 -11.11 -0.96
N VAL A 29 -8.88 -9.84 -0.90
CA VAL A 29 -7.56 -9.45 -0.41
C VAL A 29 -7.69 -9.09 1.06
N VAL A 30 -7.05 -9.87 1.93
CA VAL A 30 -7.03 -9.64 3.37
C VAL A 30 -5.61 -9.25 3.79
N GLY A 31 -5.47 -8.15 4.52
CA GLY A 31 -4.19 -7.78 5.12
C GLY A 31 -4.08 -6.32 5.52
N ASP A 32 -2.85 -5.90 5.75
CA ASP A 32 -2.54 -4.55 6.22
C ASP A 32 -2.85 -3.49 5.16
N LEU A 33 -3.63 -2.49 5.57
CA LEU A 33 -3.97 -1.32 4.77
C LEU A 33 -2.96 -0.23 5.08
N ILE A 34 -2.09 0.06 4.11
CA ILE A 34 -0.95 0.96 4.28
C ILE A 34 -1.16 2.18 3.39
N LEU A 35 -0.91 3.37 3.92
CA LEU A 35 -0.72 4.57 3.11
C LEU A 35 0.78 4.86 2.96
N ASP A 36 1.31 4.63 1.76
CA ASP A 36 2.67 5.02 1.41
C ASP A 36 2.68 6.52 1.13
N HIS A 37 3.47 7.26 1.91
CA HIS A 37 3.61 8.70 1.81
C HIS A 37 5.01 9.05 1.33
N TYR A 38 5.11 9.82 0.25
CA TYR A 38 6.38 10.27 -0.31
C TYR A 38 6.50 11.77 -0.18
N VAL A 39 7.55 12.22 0.51
CA VAL A 39 7.93 13.62 0.63
C VAL A 39 9.11 13.84 -0.31
N TRP A 40 8.91 14.66 -1.34
CA TRP A 40 9.91 14.96 -2.37
C TRP A 40 10.52 16.32 -2.11
N GLY A 41 11.84 16.41 -2.19
CA GLY A 41 12.52 17.68 -1.96
C GLY A 41 13.98 17.68 -2.39
N LYS A 42 14.69 18.71 -1.96
CA LYS A 42 16.13 18.92 -2.24
C LYS A 42 16.89 19.14 -0.94
N VAL A 43 18.16 18.73 -0.92
CA VAL A 43 19.07 18.96 0.20
C VAL A 43 20.09 20.00 -0.21
N HIS A 44 20.07 21.17 0.40
CA HIS A 44 21.03 22.24 0.08
C HIS A 44 22.13 22.38 1.14
N ARG A 45 21.89 21.91 2.36
CA ARG A 45 22.82 22.03 3.49
C ARG A 45 22.58 20.98 4.55
N VAL A 46 23.56 20.83 5.43
CA VAL A 46 23.47 20.05 6.68
C VAL A 46 22.96 20.96 7.79
N SER A 47 22.24 20.40 8.77
CA SER A 47 21.78 21.14 9.93
C SER A 47 22.96 21.62 10.80
N PRO A 48 22.93 22.86 11.31
CA PRO A 48 23.93 23.33 12.28
C PRO A 48 23.75 22.66 13.66
N GLU A 49 22.59 22.07 13.94
CA GLU A 49 22.25 21.47 15.23
C GLU A 49 22.68 20.00 15.36
N ALA A 50 22.75 19.29 14.22
CA ALA A 50 23.12 17.88 14.17
C ALA A 50 23.63 17.53 12.76
N PRO A 51 24.47 16.50 12.58
CA PRO A 51 25.02 16.09 11.29
C PRO A 51 23.97 15.36 10.42
N VAL A 52 22.84 16.01 10.16
CA VAL A 52 21.71 15.49 9.37
C VAL A 52 21.35 16.47 8.24
N PRO A 53 20.95 15.97 7.05
CA PRO A 53 20.56 16.83 5.94
C PRO A 53 19.24 17.56 6.23
N ILE A 54 19.13 18.81 5.81
CA ILE A 54 17.85 19.54 5.80
C ILE A 54 17.23 19.35 4.41
N VAL A 55 16.05 18.75 4.37
CA VAL A 55 15.27 18.59 3.13
C VAL A 55 14.30 19.76 3.00
N HIS A 56 14.44 20.55 1.93
CA HIS A 56 13.43 21.51 1.50
C HIS A 56 12.35 20.76 0.70
N VAL A 57 11.13 20.69 1.26
CA VAL A 57 10.03 19.93 0.65
C VAL A 57 9.46 20.71 -0.54
N ASP A 58 9.40 20.06 -1.68
CA ASP A 58 8.83 20.60 -2.92
C ASP A 58 7.41 20.06 -3.15
N SER A 59 7.16 18.78 -2.83
CA SER A 59 5.83 18.17 -2.98
C SER A 59 5.66 16.92 -2.12
N GLU A 60 4.40 16.52 -1.93
CA GLU A 60 4.01 15.26 -1.28
C GLU A 60 3.14 14.44 -2.21
N SER A 61 3.26 13.11 -2.14
CA SER A 61 2.33 12.21 -2.80
C SER A 61 1.99 10.99 -1.96
N TYR A 62 0.77 10.52 -2.12
CA TYR A 62 0.20 9.42 -1.36
C TYR A 62 -0.14 8.27 -2.30
N ARG A 63 0.16 7.05 -1.88
CA ARG A 63 -0.14 5.83 -2.63
C ARG A 63 -0.70 4.77 -1.70
N MET A 64 -1.64 3.99 -2.23
CA MET A 64 -2.14 2.80 -1.54
C MET A 64 -1.04 1.73 -1.52
N GLY A 65 -0.66 1.29 -0.34
CA GLY A 65 0.33 0.25 -0.08
C GLY A 65 -0.30 -1.02 0.50
N GLY A 66 0.53 -2.04 0.76
CA GLY A 66 0.09 -3.28 1.39
C GLY A 66 -1.01 -4.01 0.60
N ALA A 67 -2.03 -4.49 1.29
CA ALA A 67 -3.16 -5.18 0.70
C ALA A 67 -3.93 -4.29 -0.31
N ALA A 68 -3.96 -2.98 -0.09
CA ALA A 68 -4.62 -2.04 -0.99
C ALA A 68 -3.92 -1.93 -2.36
N ASN A 69 -2.60 -2.07 -2.41
CA ASN A 69 -1.85 -2.13 -3.67
C ASN A 69 -2.15 -3.43 -4.43
N VAL A 70 -2.21 -4.56 -3.73
CA VAL A 70 -2.58 -5.85 -4.33
C VAL A 70 -3.98 -5.80 -4.92
N TYR A 71 -4.93 -5.27 -4.15
CA TYR A 71 -6.30 -5.02 -4.60
C TYR A 71 -6.34 -4.18 -5.88
N HIS A 72 -5.63 -3.04 -5.91
CA HIS A 72 -5.58 -2.17 -7.08
C HIS A 72 -4.98 -2.85 -8.32
N ASN A 73 -3.95 -3.67 -8.14
CA ASN A 73 -3.35 -4.44 -9.24
C ASN A 73 -4.33 -5.45 -9.83
N ILE A 74 -5.12 -6.14 -9.00
CA ILE A 74 -6.13 -7.10 -9.47
C ILE A 74 -7.18 -6.40 -10.33
N LEU A 75 -7.70 -5.26 -9.85
CA LEU A 75 -8.67 -4.46 -10.59
C LEU A 75 -8.10 -3.95 -11.93
N THR A 76 -6.86 -3.45 -11.91
CA THR A 76 -6.18 -2.93 -13.11
C THR A 76 -5.95 -4.02 -14.16
N LEU A 77 -5.73 -5.26 -13.73
CA LEU A 77 -5.64 -6.44 -14.60
C LEU A 77 -7.00 -6.92 -15.14
N GLY A 78 -8.10 -6.25 -14.78
CA GLY A 78 -9.46 -6.57 -15.20
C GLY A 78 -10.13 -7.67 -14.37
N GLY A 79 -9.54 -8.06 -13.23
CA GLY A 79 -10.15 -8.98 -12.28
C GLY A 79 -11.13 -8.30 -11.32
N GLN A 80 -11.80 -9.10 -10.50
CA GLN A 80 -12.69 -8.62 -9.45
C GLN A 80 -12.05 -8.84 -8.09
N ALA A 81 -12.05 -7.82 -7.24
CA ALA A 81 -11.52 -7.93 -5.90
C ALA A 81 -12.41 -7.26 -4.86
N GLU A 82 -12.36 -7.81 -3.65
CA GLU A 82 -12.83 -7.18 -2.42
C GLU A 82 -11.63 -6.95 -1.49
N LEU A 83 -11.67 -5.89 -0.70
CA LEU A 83 -10.59 -5.52 0.21
C LEU A 83 -11.08 -5.66 1.65
N CYS A 84 -10.31 -6.39 2.46
CA CYS A 84 -10.55 -6.55 3.88
C CYS A 84 -9.30 -6.17 4.68
N GLY A 85 -9.50 -5.33 5.70
CA GLY A 85 -8.43 -4.86 6.56
C GLY A 85 -8.89 -3.74 7.46
N MET A 86 -7.98 -3.15 8.22
CA MET A 86 -8.31 -2.09 9.18
C MET A 86 -7.55 -0.80 8.90
N VAL A 87 -8.23 0.32 9.16
CA VAL A 87 -7.64 1.66 9.25
C VAL A 87 -7.94 2.26 10.61
N GLY A 88 -7.14 3.25 11.02
CA GLY A 88 -7.35 4.02 12.24
C GLY A 88 -8.47 5.04 12.10
N ALA A 89 -8.99 5.52 13.24
CA ALA A 89 -9.92 6.66 13.30
C ALA A 89 -9.21 8.03 13.18
N ASP A 90 -8.26 8.14 12.25
CA ASP A 90 -7.40 9.32 12.07
C ASP A 90 -7.55 9.94 10.67
N HIS A 91 -6.84 11.06 10.43
CA HIS A 91 -6.89 11.75 9.15
C HIS A 91 -6.39 10.86 7.99
N VAL A 92 -5.38 10.04 8.24
CA VAL A 92 -4.80 9.10 7.27
C VAL A 92 -5.83 8.04 6.88
N GLY A 93 -6.57 7.50 7.84
CA GLY A 93 -7.64 6.53 7.62
C GLY A 93 -8.81 7.13 6.86
N LYS A 94 -9.20 8.37 7.17
CA LYS A 94 -10.21 9.11 6.39
C LYS A 94 -9.78 9.32 4.94
N GLN A 95 -8.53 9.72 4.72
CA GLN A 95 -7.97 9.86 3.37
C GLN A 95 -7.97 8.52 2.63
N PHE A 96 -7.49 7.44 3.27
CA PHE A 96 -7.49 6.10 2.70
C PHE A 96 -8.90 5.67 2.27
N LEU A 97 -9.90 5.86 3.14
CA LEU A 97 -11.30 5.53 2.85
C LEU A 97 -11.86 6.38 1.70
N ALA A 98 -11.48 7.65 1.59
CA ALA A 98 -11.88 8.49 0.47
C ALA A 98 -11.24 8.00 -0.84
N ASP A 99 -9.95 7.66 -0.82
CA ASP A 99 -9.21 7.20 -1.99
C ASP A 99 -9.73 5.85 -2.51
N ILE A 100 -9.98 4.88 -1.61
CA ILE A 100 -10.50 3.57 -2.00
C ILE A 100 -11.91 3.68 -2.58
N ARG A 101 -12.80 4.51 -2.01
CA ARG A 101 -14.17 4.74 -2.50
C ARG A 101 -14.21 5.32 -3.91
N ARG A 102 -13.21 6.12 -4.30
CA ARG A 102 -13.08 6.61 -5.69
C ARG A 102 -12.72 5.49 -6.66
N SER A 103 -12.01 4.45 -6.21
CA SER A 103 -11.58 3.33 -7.05
C SER A 103 -12.60 2.19 -7.12
N SER A 104 -13.41 2.00 -6.08
CA SER A 104 -14.51 1.04 -6.07
C SER A 104 -15.55 1.37 -5.00
N PRO A 105 -16.85 1.27 -5.30
CA PRO A 105 -17.91 1.53 -4.32
C PRO A 105 -18.02 0.44 -3.24
N LEU A 106 -17.47 -0.77 -3.47
CA LEU A 106 -17.56 -1.89 -2.53
C LEU A 106 -16.37 -1.89 -1.55
N THR A 107 -16.59 -1.28 -0.38
CA THR A 107 -15.59 -1.13 0.70
C THR A 107 -16.02 -1.83 2.00
N SER A 108 -16.96 -2.77 1.92
CA SER A 108 -17.60 -3.41 3.07
C SER A 108 -16.64 -4.17 4.01
N GLY A 109 -15.46 -4.58 3.52
CA GLY A 109 -14.44 -5.25 4.33
C GLY A 109 -13.44 -4.34 5.03
N VAL A 110 -13.51 -3.01 4.84
CA VAL A 110 -12.57 -2.07 5.48
C VAL A 110 -13.17 -1.55 6.78
N PHE A 111 -12.56 -1.93 7.90
CA PHE A 111 -13.02 -1.56 9.24
C PHE A 111 -12.22 -0.40 9.82
N VAL A 112 -12.86 0.41 10.65
CA VAL A 112 -12.22 1.47 11.41
C VAL A 112 -12.01 1.02 12.85
N ASP A 113 -10.78 1.16 13.33
CA ASP A 113 -10.36 0.90 14.70
C ASP A 113 -9.81 2.18 15.33
N SER A 114 -10.49 2.72 16.35
CA SER A 114 -10.04 3.93 17.05
C SER A 114 -8.88 3.68 18.01
N SER A 115 -8.54 2.43 18.30
CA SER A 115 -7.48 2.07 19.26
C SER A 115 -6.07 2.06 18.66
N ARG A 116 -5.96 2.07 17.31
CA ARG A 116 -4.67 2.07 16.60
C ARG A 116 -4.62 3.13 15.48
N PRO A 117 -3.44 3.66 15.15
CA PRO A 117 -3.29 4.54 14.00
C PRO A 117 -3.38 3.74 12.68
N THR A 118 -3.81 4.40 11.61
CA THR A 118 -3.67 3.89 10.24
C THR A 118 -2.19 3.73 9.91
N ILE A 119 -1.81 2.60 9.32
CA ILE A 119 -0.41 2.33 8.96
C ILE A 119 0.02 3.33 7.88
N LYS A 120 0.99 4.19 8.20
CA LYS A 120 1.58 5.14 7.24
C LYS A 120 3.08 4.92 7.14
N LYS A 121 3.58 4.75 5.93
CA LYS A 121 5.03 4.60 5.67
C LYS A 121 5.52 5.81 4.90
N THR A 122 6.23 6.70 5.59
CA THR A 122 6.71 7.94 4.99
C THR A 122 8.15 7.79 4.51
N ARG A 123 8.39 8.12 3.25
CA ARG A 123 9.73 8.13 2.63
C ARG A 123 10.06 9.55 2.24
N VAL A 124 11.14 10.07 2.80
CA VAL A 124 11.69 11.37 2.39
C VAL A 124 12.74 11.13 1.32
N VAL A 125 12.55 11.74 0.15
CA VAL A 125 13.36 11.52 -1.03
C VAL A 125 13.94 12.85 -1.50
N ALA A 126 15.26 12.90 -1.68
CA ALA A 126 15.95 14.04 -2.26
C ALA A 126 17.09 13.57 -3.18
N HIS A 127 17.34 14.31 -4.27
CA HIS A 127 18.33 13.95 -5.28
C HIS A 127 18.21 12.50 -5.78
N ASN A 128 16.96 12.03 -5.99
CA ASN A 128 16.63 10.66 -6.38
C ASN A 128 17.12 9.58 -5.40
N GLN A 129 17.44 9.94 -4.16
CA GLN A 129 17.84 9.04 -3.09
C GLN A 129 16.87 9.13 -1.93
N GLN A 130 16.54 7.99 -1.33
CA GLN A 130 15.76 7.96 -0.11
C GLN A 130 16.65 8.33 1.07
N ILE A 131 16.33 9.44 1.73
CA ILE A 131 17.10 9.99 2.85
C ILE A 131 16.72 9.29 4.15
N VAL A 132 15.41 9.16 4.42
CA VAL A 132 14.91 8.48 5.61
C VAL A 132 13.56 7.82 5.35
N ARG A 133 13.29 6.75 6.08
CA ARG A 133 11.94 6.19 6.24
C ARG A 133 11.53 6.28 7.69
N PHE A 134 10.29 6.67 7.93
CA PHE A 134 9.66 6.47 9.23
C PHE A 134 8.25 5.94 9.05
N ASP A 135 7.87 5.06 9.97
CA ASP A 135 6.63 4.32 9.93
C ASP A 135 5.78 4.73 11.15
N VAL A 136 4.52 5.05 10.90
CA VAL A 136 3.51 5.24 11.95
C VAL A 136 2.63 4.00 11.93
N GLU A 137 2.82 3.11 12.91
CA GLU A 137 2.09 1.84 13.00
C GLU A 137 2.08 1.32 14.44
N GLN A 138 1.12 0.46 14.74
CA GLN A 138 1.13 -0.40 15.92
C GLN A 138 1.13 -1.86 15.46
N ARG A 139 2.05 -2.66 16.02
CA ARG A 139 2.30 -4.04 15.58
C ARG A 139 1.65 -5.12 16.43
N HIS A 140 0.88 -4.72 17.46
CA HIS A 140 0.17 -5.70 18.26
C HIS A 140 -1.03 -6.25 17.49
N ASP A 141 -1.37 -7.51 17.79
CA ASP A 141 -2.46 -8.21 17.13
C ASP A 141 -3.80 -7.48 17.27
N ILE A 142 -4.71 -7.81 16.39
CA ILE A 142 -6.09 -7.34 16.45
C ILE A 142 -6.77 -8.03 17.65
N SER A 143 -7.49 -7.28 18.49
CA SER A 143 -8.17 -7.88 19.65
C SER A 143 -9.26 -8.85 19.20
N SER A 144 -9.58 -9.84 20.05
CA SER A 144 -10.61 -10.84 19.77
C SER A 144 -12.03 -10.28 19.61
N GLN A 145 -12.26 -9.03 20.02
CA GLN A 145 -13.54 -8.34 19.86
C GLN A 145 -13.69 -7.75 18.44
N GLN A 146 -12.56 -7.43 17.80
CA GLN A 146 -12.53 -6.86 16.45
C GLN A 146 -12.59 -7.94 15.37
N THR A 147 -12.19 -9.17 15.67
CA THR A 147 -12.29 -10.32 14.73
C THR A 147 -13.71 -10.84 14.53
N LYS A 148 -14.70 -10.31 15.26
CA LYS A 148 -16.12 -10.71 15.19
C LYS A 148 -17.01 -9.74 14.40
N LYS A 149 -16.43 -8.65 13.86
CA LYS A 149 -17.12 -7.69 12.99
C LYS A 149 -17.15 -8.19 11.55
#